data_AF-A1KS05-F1
#
_entry.id   AF-A1KS05-F1
#
_cell.length_a   1.000
_cell.length_b   1.000
_cell.length_c   1.000
_cell.angle_alpha   90.00
_cell.angle_beta   90.00
_cell.angle_gamma   90.00
#
_symmetry.space_group_name_H-M   'P 1'
#
loop_
_entity.id
_entity.type
_entity.pdbx_description
1 polymer ?
#
loop_
_entity_poly.entity_id
_entity_poly.type
_entity_poly.pdbx_seq_one_letter_code
_entity_poly.pdbx_strand_id
1 'polypeptide(L)'
;MPFRLFLGILCGLSMVAPVYAQGQPDAVNAYIQKKKVIVNTSKAELCFADDRQCHPVLIGVATPKGTFGLTLNSTDKPGYGGEVIGFKQEGDFLFALHRVWNQIPSERRNERIASPSVSDRIMTNGCINVSDAVYEKLRHYFVLEVI
;
A
#
# COMPACT_ATOMS: atom_id res chain seq x y z
N MET A 1 22.29 -28.89 73.44
CA MET A 1 20.99 -28.68 72.77
C MET A 1 20.92 -27.25 72.26
N PRO A 2 20.37 -26.99 71.07
CA PRO A 2 21.19 -26.57 69.93
C PRO A 2 20.92 -25.12 69.49
N PHE A 3 21.90 -24.48 68.86
CA PHE A 3 21.61 -23.44 67.87
C PHE A 3 22.48 -23.62 66.64
N ARG A 4 21.82 -23.95 65.54
CA ARG A 4 22.38 -24.05 64.19
C ARG A 4 22.59 -22.62 63.67
N LEU A 5 23.78 -22.32 63.15
CA LEU A 5 23.97 -21.15 62.28
C LEU A 5 24.16 -21.66 60.85
N PHE A 6 23.12 -21.44 60.04
CA PHE A 6 23.17 -21.65 58.59
C PHE A 6 24.08 -20.58 57.98
N LEU A 7 25.14 -21.03 57.30
CA LEU A 7 25.95 -20.18 56.42
C LEU A 7 25.24 -20.12 55.06
N GLY A 8 24.65 -18.96 54.76
CA GLY A 8 23.96 -18.69 53.51
C GLY A 8 24.73 -17.71 52.62
N ILE A 9 24.86 -18.09 51.34
CA ILE A 9 24.72 -17.27 50.13
C ILE A 9 25.86 -16.23 49.90
N LEU A 10 26.61 -16.32 48.80
CA LEU A 10 26.36 -15.51 47.60
C LEU A 10 27.01 -16.15 46.36
N CYS A 11 26.21 -16.85 45.57
CA CYS A 11 26.53 -17.15 44.19
C CYS A 11 26.19 -15.90 43.36
N GLY A 12 27.21 -15.20 42.86
CA GLY A 12 27.04 -14.00 42.04
C GLY A 12 26.42 -14.34 40.69
N LEU A 13 25.11 -14.18 40.56
CA LEU A 13 24.46 -14.09 39.25
C LEU A 13 24.79 -12.72 38.64
N SER A 14 25.70 -12.70 37.66
CA SER A 14 25.78 -11.58 36.71
C SER A 14 24.47 -11.51 35.93
N MET A 15 23.64 -10.53 36.27
CA MET A 15 22.47 -10.14 35.48
C MET A 15 22.98 -9.50 34.19
N VAL A 16 23.07 -10.28 33.12
CA VAL A 16 23.20 -9.72 31.77
C VAL A 16 21.82 -9.20 31.40
N ALA A 17 21.63 -7.88 31.49
CA ALA A 17 20.40 -7.26 31.06
C ALA A 17 20.20 -7.49 29.53
N PRO A 18 18.99 -7.84 29.07
CA PRO A 18 18.74 -7.96 27.66
C PRO A 18 18.81 -6.56 27.04
N VAL A 19 19.72 -6.38 26.08
CA VAL A 19 19.73 -5.20 25.21
C VAL A 19 18.49 -5.30 24.33
N TYR A 20 17.45 -4.54 24.69
CA TYR A 20 16.31 -4.34 23.80
C TYR A 20 16.80 -3.58 22.57
N ALA A 21 16.76 -4.23 21.41
CA ALA A 21 17.05 -3.61 20.12
C ALA A 21 15.97 -2.56 19.83
N GLN A 22 16.24 -1.30 20.16
CA GLN A 22 15.44 -0.17 19.70
C GLN A 22 15.74 0.03 18.21
N GLY A 23 14.86 -0.47 17.33
CA GLY A 23 14.92 -0.12 15.91
C GLY A 23 14.84 1.40 15.74
N GLN A 24 15.75 1.99 14.96
CA GLN A 24 15.79 3.44 14.75
C GLN A 24 14.56 3.92 13.96
N PRO A 25 13.72 4.81 14.52
CA PRO A 25 12.53 5.34 13.83
C PRO A 25 12.83 5.94 12.45
N ASP A 26 14.03 6.51 12.29
CA ASP A 26 14.48 7.14 11.05
C ASP A 26 14.63 6.15 9.89
N ALA A 27 15.09 4.92 10.18
CA ALA A 27 15.24 3.87 9.17
C ALA A 27 13.88 3.34 8.68
N VAL A 28 12.90 3.22 9.59
CA VAL A 28 11.53 2.80 9.25
C VAL A 28 10.83 3.87 8.41
N ASN A 29 10.95 5.14 8.80
CA ASN A 29 10.39 6.25 8.02
C ASN A 29 11.03 6.34 6.63
N ALA A 30 12.36 6.22 6.54
CA ALA A 30 13.06 6.21 5.25
C ALA A 30 12.59 5.05 4.35
N TYR A 31 12.36 3.86 4.93
CA TYR A 31 11.82 2.72 4.21
C TYR A 31 10.39 2.96 3.68
N ILE A 32 9.50 3.51 4.52
CA ILE A 32 8.12 3.86 4.13
C ILE A 32 8.13 4.87 2.99
N GLN A 33 8.95 5.92 3.09
CA GLN A 33 9.05 6.96 2.06
C GLN A 33 9.63 6.42 0.75
N LYS A 34 10.52 5.43 0.80
CA LYS A 34 11.01 4.72 -0.39
C LYS A 34 9.91 3.90 -1.07
N LYS A 35 8.97 3.36 -0.30
CA LYS A 35 7.82 2.58 -0.78
C LYS A 35 6.62 3.47 -1.11
N LYS A 36 6.88 4.43 -2.00
CA LYS A 36 5.91 5.37 -2.56
C LYS A 36 5.61 5.06 -4.04
N VAL A 37 4.37 5.27 -4.44
CA VAL A 37 3.95 5.34 -5.84
C VAL A 37 3.39 6.70 -6.17
N ILE A 38 3.60 7.15 -7.41
CA ILE A 38 3.16 8.45 -7.91
C ILE A 38 2.20 8.21 -9.07
N VAL A 39 0.99 8.74 -8.98
CA VAL A 39 0.00 8.71 -10.05
C VAL A 39 -0.07 10.08 -10.69
N ASN A 40 0.27 10.15 -11.98
CA ASN A 40 0.11 11.36 -12.78
C ASN A 40 -1.21 11.26 -13.55
N THR A 41 -2.21 12.05 -13.17
CA THR A 41 -3.53 11.95 -13.81
C THR A 41 -3.56 12.57 -15.21
N SER A 42 -2.64 13.46 -15.55
CA SER A 42 -2.57 14.02 -16.92
C SER A 42 -2.02 13.01 -17.92
N LYS A 43 -1.33 11.97 -17.44
CA LYS A 43 -0.80 10.86 -18.26
C LYS A 43 -1.58 9.56 -18.08
N ALA A 44 -2.41 9.46 -17.05
CA ALA A 44 -3.04 8.22 -16.61
C ALA A 44 -1.99 7.10 -16.43
N GLU A 45 -0.95 7.41 -15.65
CA GLU A 45 0.18 6.54 -15.35
C GLU A 45 0.45 6.48 -13.85
N LEU A 46 0.89 5.31 -13.39
CA LEU A 46 1.41 5.07 -12.05
C LEU A 46 2.88 4.70 -12.14
N CYS A 47 3.73 5.43 -11.43
CA CYS A 47 5.17 5.19 -11.36
C CYS A 47 5.60 4.76 -9.97
N PHE A 48 6.42 3.73 -9.89
CA PHE A 48 7.06 3.28 -8.65
C PHE A 48 8.29 4.14 -8.36
N ALA A 49 8.34 4.82 -7.21
CA ALA A 49 9.39 5.80 -6.94
C ALA A 49 10.78 5.16 -6.78
N ASP A 50 10.85 3.91 -6.31
CA ASP A 50 12.10 3.22 -6.02
C ASP A 50 12.81 2.65 -7.26
N ASP A 51 12.07 2.16 -8.26
CA ASP A 51 12.66 1.62 -9.50
C ASP A 51 12.35 2.43 -10.77
N ARG A 52 11.54 3.49 -10.63
CA ARG A 52 11.15 4.42 -11.71
C ARG A 52 10.39 3.75 -12.86
N GLN A 53 9.84 2.55 -12.66
CA GLN A 53 8.97 1.92 -13.64
C GLN A 53 7.58 2.55 -13.61
N CYS A 54 7.07 2.94 -14.78
CA CYS A 54 5.75 3.52 -14.95
C CYS A 54 4.85 2.56 -15.73
N HIS A 55 3.57 2.55 -15.35
CA HIS A 55 2.57 1.66 -15.92
C HIS A 55 1.29 2.45 -16.24
N PRO A 56 0.59 2.12 -17.34
CA PRO A 56 -0.70 2.73 -17.63
C PRO A 56 -1.72 2.28 -16.58
N VAL A 57 -2.63 3.19 -16.24
CA VAL A 57 -3.72 2.95 -15.29
C VAL A 57 -5.02 3.52 -15.84
N LEU A 58 -6.16 3.00 -15.39
CA LEU A 58 -7.45 3.66 -15.61
C LEU A 58 -7.73 4.56 -14.41
N ILE A 59 -8.16 5.78 -14.66
CA ILE A 59 -8.45 6.78 -13.62
C ILE A 59 -9.78 7.45 -13.87
N GLY A 60 -10.23 8.24 -12.90
CA GLY A 60 -11.43 9.05 -12.99
C GLY A 60 -11.10 10.53 -12.88
N VAL A 61 -11.99 11.38 -13.42
CA VAL A 61 -11.87 12.84 -13.25
C VAL A 61 -11.99 13.27 -11.79
N ALA A 62 -12.64 12.44 -10.96
CA ALA A 62 -12.82 12.65 -9.53
C ALA A 62 -11.67 12.05 -8.68
N THR A 63 -10.63 11.46 -9.28
CA THR A 63 -9.48 10.95 -8.51
C THR A 63 -8.83 12.11 -7.74
N PRO A 64 -8.83 12.09 -6.39
CA PRO A 64 -8.42 13.25 -5.61
C PRO A 64 -6.91 13.41 -5.63
N LYS A 65 -6.46 14.67 -5.70
CA LYS A 65 -5.05 15.05 -5.63
C LYS A 65 -4.54 15.06 -4.19
N GLY A 66 -3.25 14.78 -4.02
CA GLY A 66 -2.57 14.84 -2.72
C GLY A 66 -1.81 13.57 -2.38
N THR A 67 -1.38 13.50 -1.12
CA THR A 67 -0.62 12.36 -0.58
C THR A 67 -1.49 11.58 0.39
N PHE A 68 -1.52 10.26 0.21
CA PHE A 68 -2.40 9.34 0.92
C PHE A 68 -1.61 8.15 1.46
N GLY A 69 -2.02 7.64 2.61
CA GLY A 69 -1.61 6.32 3.09
C GLY A 69 -2.40 5.23 2.37
N LEU A 70 -1.75 4.10 2.12
CA LEU A 70 -2.38 2.93 1.50
C LEU A 70 -2.78 1.91 2.57
N THR A 71 -4.02 1.41 2.48
CA THR A 71 -4.55 0.38 3.38
C THR A 71 -5.14 -0.76 2.56
N LEU A 72 -4.82 -2.00 2.92
CA LEU A 72 -5.45 -3.17 2.30
C LEU A 72 -6.82 -3.41 2.95
N ASN A 73 -7.87 -3.47 2.13
CA ASN A 73 -9.24 -3.68 2.57
C ASN A 73 -9.79 -4.93 1.88
N SER A 74 -10.30 -5.90 2.66
CA SER A 74 -11.01 -7.05 2.10
C SER A 74 -12.36 -6.62 1.52
N THR A 75 -12.80 -7.30 0.47
CA THR A 75 -14.13 -7.13 -0.13
C THR A 75 -14.64 -8.43 -0.72
N ASP A 76 -15.93 -8.68 -0.58
CA ASP A 76 -16.67 -9.77 -1.20
C ASP A 76 -17.25 -9.41 -2.57
N LYS A 77 -17.09 -8.15 -3.00
CA LYS A 77 -17.63 -7.67 -4.27
C LYS A 77 -16.97 -8.41 -5.46
N PRO A 78 -17.77 -8.89 -6.43
CA PRO A 78 -17.24 -9.65 -7.55
C PRO A 78 -16.33 -8.79 -8.43
N GLY A 79 -15.31 -9.42 -9.00
CA GLY A 79 -14.36 -8.79 -9.93
C GLY A 79 -13.18 -8.05 -9.28
N TYR A 80 -13.13 -7.89 -7.96
CA TYR A 80 -11.99 -7.28 -7.26
C TYR A 80 -10.91 -8.29 -6.84
N GLY A 81 -11.25 -9.57 -6.76
CA GLY A 81 -10.31 -10.61 -6.32
C GLY A 81 -10.10 -10.64 -4.80
N GLY A 82 -11.12 -10.30 -4.02
CA GLY A 82 -11.14 -10.45 -2.55
C GLY A 82 -10.66 -9.24 -1.75
N GLU A 83 -10.00 -8.28 -2.40
CA GLU A 83 -9.40 -7.12 -1.72
C GLU A 83 -9.18 -5.93 -2.66
N VAL A 84 -9.03 -4.75 -2.08
CA VAL A 84 -8.62 -3.50 -2.74
C VAL A 84 -7.64 -2.74 -1.85
N ILE A 85 -6.90 -1.79 -2.42
CA ILE A 85 -6.02 -0.90 -1.65
C ILE A 85 -6.68 0.46 -1.52
N GLY A 86 -7.34 0.72 -0.39
CA GLY A 86 -7.95 2.01 -0.08
C GLY A 86 -6.93 3.12 0.16
N PHE A 87 -7.24 4.34 -0.26
CA PHE A 87 -6.40 5.51 -0.01
C PHE A 87 -7.16 6.77 0.46
N LYS A 88 -8.47 6.85 0.23
CA LYS A 88 -9.32 7.92 0.77
C LYS A 88 -10.75 7.44 0.95
N GLN A 89 -11.38 7.76 2.07
CA GLN A 89 -12.81 7.53 2.30
C GLN A 89 -13.55 8.87 2.32
N GLU A 90 -14.64 8.98 1.58
CA GLU A 90 -15.58 10.10 1.63
C GLU A 90 -17.00 9.57 1.76
N GLY A 91 -17.61 9.74 2.94
CA GLY A 91 -18.89 9.11 3.26
C GLY A 91 -18.81 7.59 3.05
N ASP A 92 -19.68 7.04 2.21
CA ASP A 92 -19.71 5.61 1.87
C ASP A 92 -18.81 5.24 0.67
N PHE A 93 -18.12 6.21 0.07
CA PHE A 93 -17.26 5.98 -1.09
C PHE A 93 -15.79 5.81 -0.70
N LEU A 94 -15.23 4.63 -1.00
CA LEU A 94 -13.80 4.34 -0.86
C LEU A 94 -13.10 4.54 -2.19
N PHE A 95 -12.24 5.55 -2.28
CA PHE A 95 -11.27 5.65 -3.36
C PHE A 95 -10.17 4.61 -3.14
N ALA A 96 -9.94 3.76 -4.13
CA ALA A 96 -9.01 2.65 -4.04
C ALA A 96 -8.18 2.45 -5.31
N LEU A 97 -7.01 1.83 -5.15
CA LEU A 97 -6.32 1.12 -6.22
C LEU A 97 -6.84 -0.32 -6.27
N HIS A 98 -7.13 -0.82 -7.46
CA HIS A 98 -7.58 -2.20 -7.62
C HIS A 98 -7.27 -2.77 -9.01
N ARG A 99 -7.34 -4.10 -9.14
CA ARG A 99 -7.21 -4.81 -10.42
C ARG A 99 -8.25 -4.31 -11.43
N VAL A 100 -7.99 -4.41 -12.73
CA VAL A 100 -8.98 -4.02 -13.74
C VAL A 100 -10.29 -4.79 -13.56
N TRP A 101 -11.37 -4.05 -13.27
CA TRP A 101 -12.69 -4.63 -13.02
C TRP A 101 -13.45 -4.86 -14.33
N ASN A 102 -13.64 -6.12 -14.71
CA ASN A 102 -14.13 -6.52 -16.03
C ASN A 102 -15.58 -7.05 -16.04
N GLN A 103 -16.38 -6.75 -15.02
CA GLN A 103 -17.76 -7.26 -14.94
C GLN A 103 -18.74 -6.56 -15.89
N ILE A 104 -18.32 -5.49 -16.58
CA ILE A 104 -19.08 -4.84 -17.65
C ILE A 104 -18.25 -4.92 -18.95
N PRO A 105 -18.46 -5.95 -19.79
CA PRO A 105 -17.65 -6.15 -21.00
C PRO A 105 -17.69 -4.98 -22.00
N SER A 106 -18.82 -4.28 -22.09
CA SER A 106 -18.98 -3.13 -22.99
C SER A 106 -18.08 -1.94 -22.64
N GLU A 107 -17.56 -1.86 -21.41
CA GLU A 107 -16.58 -0.84 -21.03
C GLU A 107 -15.19 -1.09 -21.62
N ARG A 108 -14.86 -2.33 -22.04
CA ARG A 108 -13.59 -2.66 -22.71
C ARG A 108 -12.35 -2.19 -21.94
N ARG A 109 -12.35 -2.38 -20.61
CA ARG A 109 -11.34 -1.81 -19.71
C ARG A 109 -9.92 -2.34 -19.98
N ASN A 110 -9.81 -3.62 -20.36
CA ASN A 110 -8.53 -4.22 -20.71
C ASN A 110 -7.93 -3.61 -21.99
N GLU A 111 -8.76 -3.29 -22.98
CA GLU A 111 -8.30 -2.59 -24.18
C GLU A 111 -7.96 -1.13 -23.89
N ARG A 112 -8.76 -0.47 -23.04
CA ARG A 112 -8.52 0.92 -22.65
C ARG A 112 -7.20 1.10 -21.93
N ILE A 113 -6.89 0.24 -20.95
CA ILE A 113 -5.63 0.37 -20.18
C ILE A 113 -4.40 0.13 -21.06
N ALA A 114 -4.54 -0.67 -22.12
CA ALA A 114 -3.49 -0.92 -23.11
C ALA A 114 -3.43 0.15 -24.22
N SER A 115 -4.45 1.00 -24.37
CA SER A 115 -4.49 2.04 -25.39
C SER A 115 -3.32 3.02 -25.19
N PRO A 116 -2.66 3.52 -26.25
CA PRO A 116 -1.70 4.60 -26.12
C PRO A 116 -2.37 5.94 -25.78
N SER A 117 -3.67 6.11 -26.07
CA SER A 117 -4.39 7.36 -25.81
C SER A 117 -4.73 7.53 -24.34
N VAL A 118 -4.35 8.66 -23.74
CA VAL A 118 -4.70 9.00 -22.35
C VAL A 118 -6.22 9.09 -22.18
N SER A 119 -6.94 9.63 -23.17
CA SER A 119 -8.40 9.81 -23.09
C SER A 119 -9.15 8.49 -22.89
N ASP A 120 -8.63 7.40 -23.45
CA ASP A 120 -9.26 6.07 -23.32
C ASP A 120 -9.17 5.54 -21.88
N ARG A 121 -8.16 6.01 -21.14
CA ARG A 121 -7.83 5.62 -19.76
C ARG A 121 -8.52 6.48 -18.70
N ILE A 122 -9.23 7.53 -19.08
CA ILE A 122 -10.06 8.34 -18.17
C ILE A 122 -11.50 7.82 -18.24
N MET A 123 -11.89 6.96 -17.31
CA MET A 123 -13.19 6.28 -17.36
C MET A 123 -13.79 5.89 -16.01
N THR A 124 -13.01 5.88 -14.92
CA THR A 124 -13.51 5.44 -13.61
C THR A 124 -14.23 6.60 -12.90
N ASN A 125 -14.90 6.30 -11.79
CA ASN A 125 -15.51 7.30 -10.92
C ASN A 125 -14.53 7.87 -9.87
N GLY A 126 -13.24 7.56 -9.96
CA GLY A 126 -12.21 8.07 -9.04
C GLY A 126 -11.19 7.03 -8.58
N CYS A 127 -11.55 5.74 -8.64
CA CYS A 127 -10.61 4.64 -8.38
C CYS A 127 -9.50 4.56 -9.45
N ILE A 128 -8.38 3.95 -9.08
CA ILE A 128 -7.22 3.79 -9.95
C ILE A 128 -7.10 2.30 -10.29
N ASN A 129 -7.49 1.93 -11.49
CA ASN A 129 -7.42 0.53 -11.92
C ASN A 129 -6.04 0.25 -12.51
N VAL A 130 -5.44 -0.86 -12.10
CA VAL A 130 -4.11 -1.29 -12.51
C VAL A 130 -4.16 -2.72 -13.05
N SER A 131 -3.15 -3.13 -13.81
CA SER A 131 -3.01 -4.55 -14.18
C SER A 131 -2.71 -5.41 -12.95
N ASP A 132 -3.00 -6.71 -13.04
CA ASP A 132 -2.80 -7.63 -11.92
C ASP A 132 -1.35 -7.62 -11.42
N ALA A 133 -0.36 -7.65 -12.31
CA ALA A 133 1.05 -7.60 -11.93
C ALA A 133 1.43 -6.32 -11.17
N VAL A 134 0.86 -5.17 -11.55
CA VAL A 134 1.06 -3.90 -10.85
C VAL A 134 0.37 -3.93 -9.50
N TYR A 135 -0.84 -4.50 -9.41
CA TYR A 135 -1.55 -4.66 -8.14
C TYR A 135 -0.77 -5.51 -7.14
N GLU A 136 -0.27 -6.67 -7.57
CA GLU A 136 0.50 -7.56 -6.70
C GLU A 136 1.74 -6.86 -6.12
N LYS A 137 2.42 -6.05 -6.94
CA LYS A 137 3.55 -5.21 -6.51
C LYS A 137 3.11 -4.10 -5.56
N LEU A 138 1.98 -3.43 -5.83
CA LEU A 138 1.44 -2.34 -5.00
C LEU A 138 1.14 -2.75 -3.56
N ARG A 139 0.82 -4.01 -3.28
CA ARG A 139 0.60 -4.52 -1.91
C ARG A 139 1.80 -4.36 -0.98
N HIS A 140 2.98 -4.04 -1.52
CA HIS A 140 4.20 -3.76 -0.78
C HIS A 140 4.54 -2.27 -0.66
N TYR A 141 3.61 -1.38 -1.05
CA TYR A 141 3.76 0.07 -1.02
C TYR A 141 2.79 0.68 -0.02
N PHE A 142 3.19 1.81 0.57
CA PHE A 142 2.48 2.40 1.71
C PHE A 142 2.02 3.83 1.46
N VAL A 143 2.59 4.50 0.47
CA VAL A 143 2.30 5.91 0.15
C VAL A 143 1.89 6.04 -1.30
N LEU A 144 0.76 6.71 -1.54
CA LEU A 144 0.32 7.16 -2.84
C LEU A 144 0.40 8.67 -2.91
N GLU A 145 1.02 9.19 -3.95
CA GLU A 145 0.98 10.61 -4.30
C GLU A 145 0.24 10.76 -5.63
N VAL A 146 -0.81 11.57 -5.67
CA VAL A 146 -1.59 11.83 -6.88
C VAL A 146 -1.35 13.28 -7.31
N ILE A 147 -0.73 13.43 -8.48
CA ILE A 147 -0.38 14.70 -9.14
C ILE A 147 -1.13 14.93 -10.43
#